data_AF-A0ABD3PRK5-F1
#
_entry.id   AF-A0ABD3PRK5-F1
#
_cell.length_a   1.000
_cell.length_b   1.000
_cell.length_c   1.000
_cell.angle_alpha   90.00
_cell.angle_beta   90.00
_cell.angle_gamma   90.00
#
_symmetry.space_group_name_H-M   'P 1'
#
loop_
_entity.id
_entity.type
_entity.pdbx_description
1 polymer ?
#
loop_
_entity_poly.entity_id
_entity_poly.type
_entity_poly.pdbx_seq_one_letter_code
_entity_poly.pdbx_strand_id
1 'polypeptide(L)'
;MVACARLKYCVCCVVSLSAQPCSAIVIVQKEAMRNQDHPLARLSPITAIAIAEIGRISNYLLARYSEKSSSPPQTICLTKAGSYVQKNLLSQDEQLRLFSFIQQQDTTDWDNIPPCMNPSPKTLDLLQNKNGESSRTVCLDPNNDNNAVVQMLKKALDSVDWYKKGKRKIKTLSMAVLKYCPAETYSRTIGSTFPPHIDHCNDGSWVVLISLGCTANFRLKCLSMTRSEMFEMESGDVLVFDPSSEAAILHGVDSIQCGEDRGVDWAGLGEHFEVLSCSRFGVQCRVSSTMNLIKVSVLSILHILCILGISSVIASPPNLHASRSSAKSYPNGRDRPHHYQIQSDKLVYSGWRRVIRRTVSSLRHPHHYDEYNPTKHLIDFDIIDQNQGTCGAVIVFAWNSTSKTATIVREYMPGCHRILGGLAAGLVEEEKHAANDILDLDTGEDRNLVAARCELEEECHLAGGTWYRLTEEGISIPMDKYVITEITPYLVIDPHHVHNPRPLDDEEDIEIISGVTADEIMQMIREGDMNLVGGFGALLALQKLRDLGEIK
;
A
#
# COMPACT_ATOMS: atom_id res chain seq x y z
N MET A 1 52.95 36.09 -8.29
CA MET A 1 53.22 36.41 -9.71
C MET A 1 53.98 35.25 -10.33
N VAL A 2 53.39 34.62 -11.33
CA VAL A 2 53.91 33.83 -12.47
C VAL A 2 52.86 32.77 -12.81
N ALA A 3 52.46 32.79 -14.07
CA ALA A 3 51.25 32.22 -14.62
C ALA A 3 51.39 30.74 -15.02
N CYS A 4 50.37 29.93 -14.71
CA CYS A 4 50.13 28.64 -15.35
C CYS A 4 49.31 28.87 -16.63
N ALA A 5 49.93 28.62 -17.78
CA ALA A 5 49.26 28.57 -19.07
C ALA A 5 48.56 27.21 -19.25
N ARG A 6 47.28 27.28 -19.67
CA ARG A 6 46.37 26.19 -19.99
C ARG A 6 46.71 25.55 -21.34
N LEU A 7 46.51 24.24 -21.46
CA LEU A 7 46.20 23.58 -22.73
C LEU A 7 44.90 22.80 -22.55
N LYS A 8 43.82 23.32 -23.16
CA LYS A 8 42.51 22.69 -23.32
C LYS A 8 42.50 22.02 -24.69
N TYR A 9 42.21 20.73 -24.77
CA TYR A 9 41.60 20.13 -25.96
C TYR A 9 40.31 19.42 -25.55
N CYS A 10 39.20 20.04 -25.92
CA CYS A 10 37.86 19.49 -25.86
C CYS A 10 37.47 19.16 -27.29
N VAL A 11 37.27 17.88 -27.61
CA VAL A 11 36.73 17.46 -28.91
C VAL A 11 35.21 17.45 -28.79
N CYS A 12 34.57 18.51 -29.29
CA CYS A 12 33.12 18.52 -29.54
C CYS A 12 32.86 17.94 -30.94
N CYS A 13 32.24 16.77 -31.03
CA CYS A 13 31.56 16.35 -32.26
C CYS A 13 30.14 16.91 -32.25
N VAL A 14 29.90 17.93 -33.08
CA VAL A 14 28.56 18.36 -33.48
C VAL A 14 28.16 17.48 -34.67
N VAL A 15 27.15 16.64 -34.52
CA VAL A 15 26.51 15.94 -35.64
C VAL A 15 25.30 16.76 -36.06
N SER A 16 25.42 17.42 -37.21
CA SER A 16 24.29 18.03 -37.91
C SER A 16 23.51 16.94 -38.62
N LEU A 17 22.24 16.77 -38.27
CA LEU A 17 21.30 15.87 -38.94
C LEU A 17 20.85 16.51 -40.26
N SER A 18 21.46 16.10 -41.38
CA SER A 18 20.83 16.19 -42.70
C SER A 18 20.67 14.79 -43.27
N ALA A 19 19.51 14.53 -43.86
CA ALA A 19 19.08 13.23 -44.35
C ALA A 19 20.08 12.60 -45.35
N GLN A 20 20.25 11.28 -45.22
CA GLN A 20 21.11 10.33 -45.96
C GLN A 20 22.53 10.07 -45.43
N PRO A 21 22.72 9.01 -44.63
CA PRO A 21 24.04 8.46 -44.31
C PRO A 21 24.13 6.96 -44.62
N CYS A 22 24.18 6.56 -45.89
CA CYS A 22 24.56 5.18 -46.24
C CYS A 22 25.88 5.08 -47.03
N SER A 23 26.48 6.20 -47.42
CA SER A 23 27.68 6.21 -48.26
C SER A 23 28.94 6.72 -47.54
N ALA A 24 28.80 7.52 -46.47
CA ALA A 24 29.92 8.28 -45.92
C ALA A 24 30.90 7.46 -45.05
N ILE A 25 30.42 6.51 -44.26
CA ILE A 25 31.26 5.82 -43.25
C ILE A 25 32.19 4.77 -43.90
N VAL A 26 31.72 4.09 -44.95
CA VAL A 26 32.53 3.08 -45.67
C VAL A 26 33.61 3.73 -46.55
N ILE A 27 33.37 4.95 -47.03
CA ILE A 27 34.36 5.70 -47.84
C ILE A 27 35.50 6.22 -46.96
N VAL A 28 35.20 6.79 -45.79
CA VAL A 28 36.22 7.31 -44.85
C VAL A 28 37.18 6.21 -44.36
N GLN A 29 36.68 4.99 -44.16
CA GLN A 29 37.52 3.87 -43.71
C GLN A 29 38.47 3.36 -44.82
N LYS A 30 38.05 3.39 -46.08
CA LYS A 30 38.88 3.01 -47.24
C LYS A 30 39.91 4.07 -47.61
N GLU A 31 39.61 5.35 -47.41
CA GLU A 31 40.57 6.45 -47.64
C GLU A 31 41.59 6.60 -46.50
N ALA A 32 41.18 6.40 -45.24
CA ALA A 32 42.09 6.45 -44.10
C ALA A 32 43.17 5.35 -44.11
N MET A 33 42.90 4.19 -44.71
CA MET A 33 43.91 3.12 -44.87
C MET A 33 44.87 3.35 -46.04
N ARG A 34 44.57 4.28 -46.96
CA ARG A 34 45.47 4.64 -48.07
C ARG A 34 46.38 5.83 -47.77
N ASN A 35 46.08 6.61 -46.73
CA ASN A 35 46.82 7.82 -46.38
C ASN A 35 47.46 7.68 -44.99
N GLN A 36 48.78 7.44 -44.94
CA GLN A 36 49.51 7.13 -43.68
C GLN A 36 49.51 8.28 -42.66
N ASP A 37 49.10 9.49 -43.05
CA ASP A 37 49.01 10.66 -42.17
C ASP A 37 47.59 10.94 -41.64
N HIS A 38 46.60 10.06 -41.89
CA HIS A 38 45.23 10.27 -41.41
C HIS A 38 45.15 10.12 -39.87
N PRO A 39 44.49 11.02 -39.11
CA PRO A 39 44.43 10.99 -37.64
C PRO A 39 43.91 9.67 -37.05
N LEU A 40 43.10 8.93 -37.82
CA LEU A 40 42.58 7.62 -37.44
C LEU A 40 43.60 6.48 -37.55
N ALA A 41 44.68 6.64 -38.33
CA ALA A 41 45.76 5.65 -38.47
C ALA A 41 46.67 5.56 -37.23
N ARG A 42 46.59 6.54 -36.32
CA ARG A 42 47.31 6.56 -35.03
C ARG A 42 46.47 6.08 -33.85
N LEU A 43 45.25 5.63 -34.09
CA LEU A 43 44.43 5.04 -33.04
C LEU A 43 45.06 3.72 -32.59
N SER A 44 45.14 3.53 -31.28
CA SER A 44 45.61 2.25 -30.74
C SER A 44 44.71 1.11 -31.28
N PRO A 45 45.24 -0.10 -31.48
CA PRO A 45 44.45 -1.25 -31.94
C PRO A 45 43.16 -1.47 -31.12
N ILE A 46 43.21 -1.14 -29.83
CA ILE A 46 42.06 -1.22 -28.90
C ILE A 46 40.95 -0.25 -29.29
N THR A 47 41.29 0.98 -29.69
CA THR A 47 40.31 1.99 -30.09
C THR A 47 39.66 1.66 -31.44
N ALA A 48 40.42 1.07 -32.36
CA ALA A 48 39.88 0.62 -33.65
C ALA A 48 38.89 -0.55 -33.48
N ILE A 49 39.19 -1.50 -32.59
CA ILE A 49 38.29 -2.61 -32.25
C ILE A 49 37.00 -2.09 -31.60
N ALA A 50 37.10 -1.12 -30.67
CA ALA A 50 35.93 -0.54 -30.03
C ALA A 50 34.98 0.16 -31.04
N ILE A 51 35.53 0.91 -32.00
CA ILE A 51 34.74 1.59 -33.03
C ILE A 51 34.06 0.58 -33.99
N ALA A 52 34.78 -0.48 -34.38
CA ALA A 52 34.22 -1.54 -35.23
C ALA A 52 33.05 -2.26 -34.54
N GLU A 53 33.16 -2.52 -33.23
CA GLU A 53 32.12 -3.21 -32.48
C GLU A 53 30.89 -2.32 -32.24
N ILE A 54 31.08 -1.02 -32.02
CA ILE A 54 29.98 -0.04 -31.97
C ILE A 54 29.24 0.01 -33.32
N GLY A 55 29.96 -0.03 -34.44
CA GLY A 55 29.36 -0.07 -35.78
C GLY A 55 28.54 -1.35 -36.02
N ARG A 56 29.04 -2.50 -35.56
CA ARG A 56 28.32 -3.79 -35.64
C ARG A 56 27.02 -3.79 -34.83
N ILE A 57 27.08 -3.27 -33.61
CA ILE A 57 25.90 -3.14 -32.74
C ILE A 57 24.88 -2.18 -33.35
N SER A 58 25.32 -1.05 -33.92
CA SER A 58 24.42 -0.09 -34.55
C SER A 58 23.70 -0.66 -35.78
N ASN A 59 24.40 -1.45 -36.61
CA ASN A 59 23.79 -2.12 -37.76
C ASN A 59 22.85 -3.26 -37.37
N TYR A 60 23.16 -4.00 -36.31
CA TYR A 60 22.26 -5.01 -35.75
C TYR A 60 20.96 -4.39 -35.22
N LEU A 61 21.04 -3.21 -34.61
CA LEU A 61 19.86 -2.49 -34.09
C LEU A 61 19.00 -1.87 -35.22
N LEU A 62 19.62 -1.39 -36.30
CA LEU A 62 18.91 -0.83 -37.46
C LEU A 62 18.22 -1.92 -38.29
N ALA A 63 18.85 -3.09 -38.47
CA ALA A 63 18.24 -4.22 -39.19
C ALA A 63 16.98 -4.77 -38.49
N ARG A 64 16.89 -4.64 -37.17
CA ARG A 64 15.73 -5.08 -36.38
C ARG A 64 14.53 -4.14 -36.44
N TYR A 65 14.71 -2.94 -37.00
CA TYR A 65 13.67 -1.91 -37.10
C TYR A 65 12.88 -1.96 -38.42
N SER A 66 13.18 -2.90 -39.33
CA SER A 66 12.66 -2.91 -40.71
C SER A 66 11.69 -4.05 -41.05
N GLU A 67 11.01 -4.67 -40.07
CA GLU A 67 9.95 -5.66 -40.35
C GLU A 67 8.74 -5.48 -39.43
N LYS A 68 7.68 -4.84 -39.96
CA LYS A 68 6.28 -5.30 -39.99
C LYS A 68 5.33 -4.13 -40.17
N SER A 69 4.60 -4.18 -41.29
CA SER A 69 3.50 -3.31 -41.67
C SER A 69 2.17 -3.95 -41.28
N SER A 70 1.65 -3.56 -40.12
CA SER A 70 0.23 -3.33 -39.84
C SER A 70 0.21 -2.05 -39.02
N SER A 71 -0.80 -1.18 -39.16
CA SER A 71 -0.82 0.13 -38.48
C SER A 71 -0.44 -0.04 -36.99
N PRO A 72 0.62 0.63 -36.51
CA PRO A 72 1.12 0.41 -35.17
C PRO A 72 0.03 0.75 -34.16
N PRO A 73 -0.11 -0.03 -33.06
CA PRO A 73 -1.04 0.31 -32.00
C PRO A 73 -0.78 1.76 -31.55
N GLN A 74 -1.81 2.60 -31.64
CA GLN A 74 -1.72 3.97 -31.12
C GLN A 74 -1.66 3.89 -29.60
N THR A 75 -0.43 3.95 -29.08
CA THR A 75 -0.21 4.13 -27.66
C THR A 75 -0.55 5.58 -27.34
N ILE A 76 -1.72 5.82 -26.75
CA ILE A 76 -2.09 7.13 -26.26
C ILE A 76 -1.55 7.23 -24.84
N CYS A 77 -0.39 7.85 -24.69
CA CYS A 77 0.15 8.18 -23.37
C CYS A 77 -0.73 9.28 -22.75
N LEU A 78 -1.79 8.88 -22.04
CA LEU A 78 -2.75 9.83 -21.48
C LEU A 78 -2.18 10.63 -20.32
N THR A 79 -1.14 10.19 -19.59
CA THR A 79 -0.68 10.98 -18.44
C THR A 79 0.83 11.02 -18.26
N LYS A 80 1.32 12.20 -17.87
CA LYS A 80 2.69 12.42 -17.36
C LYS A 80 2.95 11.74 -16.00
N ALA A 81 2.02 10.93 -15.49
CA ALA A 81 1.93 10.53 -14.09
C ALA A 81 1.91 9.01 -13.88
N GLY A 82 2.48 8.24 -14.81
CA GLY A 82 2.68 6.80 -14.62
C GLY A 82 1.47 5.92 -14.95
N SER A 83 0.48 6.42 -15.70
CA SER A 83 -0.58 5.60 -16.30
C SER A 83 -0.53 5.63 -17.83
N TYR A 84 -0.82 4.48 -18.45
CA TYR A 84 -0.69 4.25 -19.89
C TYR A 84 -1.95 3.60 -20.45
N VAL A 85 -2.60 4.24 -21.43
CA VAL A 85 -3.73 3.64 -22.15
C VAL A 85 -3.29 3.24 -23.55
N GLN A 86 -3.55 1.99 -23.91
CA GLN A 86 -3.11 1.39 -25.15
C GLN A 86 -4.36 0.97 -25.92
N LYS A 87 -4.66 1.72 -26.97
CA LYS A 87 -5.86 1.53 -27.77
C LYS A 87 -5.69 0.36 -28.71
N ASN A 88 -6.70 -0.51 -28.78
CA ASN A 88 -6.72 -1.68 -29.65
C ASN A 88 -5.43 -2.53 -29.54
N LEU A 89 -4.94 -2.72 -28.32
CA LEU A 89 -3.72 -3.49 -28.10
C LEU A 89 -3.95 -4.97 -28.43
N LEU A 90 -5.11 -5.50 -28.02
CA LEU A 90 -5.45 -6.89 -28.23
C LEU A 90 -6.17 -7.08 -29.56
N SER A 91 -5.64 -7.97 -30.40
CA SER A 91 -6.36 -8.41 -31.60
C SER A 91 -7.62 -9.16 -31.21
N GLN A 92 -8.56 -9.28 -32.15
CA GLN A 92 -9.80 -10.04 -31.92
C GLN A 92 -9.52 -11.48 -31.50
N ASP A 93 -8.58 -12.17 -32.13
CA ASP A 93 -8.18 -13.54 -31.75
C ASP A 93 -7.59 -13.62 -30.33
N GLU A 94 -6.86 -12.58 -29.89
CA GLU A 94 -6.38 -12.49 -28.51
C GLU A 94 -7.56 -12.30 -27.55
N GLN A 95 -8.48 -11.39 -27.86
CA GLN A 95 -9.68 -11.17 -27.05
C GLN A 95 -10.53 -12.45 -26.91
N LEU A 96 -10.71 -13.20 -28.01
CA LEU A 96 -11.41 -14.49 -28.01
C LEU A 96 -10.70 -15.51 -27.10
N ARG A 97 -9.37 -15.66 -27.23
CA ARG A 97 -8.59 -16.57 -26.38
C ARG A 97 -8.65 -16.19 -24.90
N LEU A 98 -8.63 -14.88 -24.58
CA LEU A 98 -8.75 -14.40 -23.21
C LEU A 98 -10.12 -14.76 -22.64
N PHE A 99 -11.17 -14.49 -23.39
CA PHE A 99 -12.52 -14.73 -22.92
C PHE A 99 -12.83 -16.23 -22.80
N SER A 100 -12.34 -17.06 -23.75
CA SER A 100 -12.41 -18.52 -23.60
C SER A 100 -11.73 -19.00 -22.32
N PHE A 101 -10.57 -18.43 -21.97
CA PHE A 101 -9.91 -18.75 -20.70
C PHE A 101 -10.80 -18.36 -19.51
N ILE A 102 -11.36 -17.15 -19.50
CA ILE A 102 -12.25 -16.68 -18.42
C ILE A 102 -13.46 -17.60 -18.28
N GLN A 103 -14.15 -17.91 -19.38
CA GLN A 103 -15.33 -18.76 -19.39
C GLN A 103 -15.03 -20.18 -18.88
N GLN A 104 -13.86 -20.73 -19.22
CA GLN A 104 -13.43 -22.05 -18.72
C GLN A 104 -13.09 -22.05 -17.23
N GLN A 105 -12.69 -20.91 -16.67
CA GLN A 105 -12.38 -20.77 -15.25
C GLN A 105 -13.56 -20.28 -14.42
N ASP A 106 -14.58 -19.66 -15.02
CA ASP A 106 -15.73 -19.09 -14.32
C ASP A 106 -16.60 -20.17 -13.68
N THR A 107 -16.71 -20.10 -12.35
CA THR A 107 -17.55 -20.96 -11.50
C THR A 107 -18.57 -20.16 -10.72
N THR A 108 -18.77 -18.88 -11.07
CA THR A 108 -19.72 -18.01 -10.41
C THR A 108 -21.12 -18.60 -10.49
N ASP A 109 -21.78 -18.75 -9.35
CA ASP A 109 -23.20 -19.12 -9.29
C ASP A 109 -24.04 -17.91 -9.70
N TRP A 110 -24.27 -17.80 -11.01
CA TRP A 110 -25.00 -16.67 -11.61
C TRP A 110 -26.47 -16.59 -11.16
N ASP A 111 -27.03 -17.68 -10.65
CA ASP A 111 -28.42 -17.75 -10.21
C ASP A 111 -28.59 -17.30 -8.76
N ASN A 112 -27.58 -17.55 -7.91
CA ASN A 112 -27.61 -17.23 -6.47
C ASN A 112 -26.71 -16.05 -6.08
N ILE A 113 -26.46 -15.12 -7.00
CA ILE A 113 -25.60 -14.00 -6.66
C ILE A 113 -26.29 -13.11 -5.63
N PRO A 114 -25.69 -12.87 -4.45
CA PRO A 114 -26.27 -11.97 -3.48
C PRO A 114 -26.50 -10.57 -4.12
N PRO A 115 -27.60 -9.89 -3.76
CA PRO A 115 -27.86 -8.54 -4.23
C PRO A 115 -26.67 -7.65 -3.89
N CYS A 116 -26.29 -6.79 -4.85
CA CYS A 116 -25.17 -5.87 -4.76
C CYS A 116 -25.30 -5.02 -3.48
N MET A 117 -24.58 -5.39 -2.42
CA MET A 117 -24.37 -4.51 -1.29
C MET A 117 -23.28 -3.52 -1.69
N ASN A 118 -23.73 -2.28 -1.89
CA ASN A 118 -22.88 -1.11 -2.04
C ASN A 118 -21.77 -1.15 -0.96
N PRO A 119 -20.47 -1.19 -1.29
CA PRO A 119 -19.88 -0.73 -2.56
C PRO A 119 -18.95 -1.73 -3.29
N SER A 120 -19.06 -3.06 -3.09
CA SER A 120 -18.09 -3.98 -3.72
C SER A 120 -18.56 -4.51 -5.08
N PRO A 121 -17.80 -4.34 -6.17
CA PRO A 121 -18.12 -4.92 -7.47
C PRO A 121 -18.02 -6.45 -7.41
N LYS A 122 -18.85 -7.16 -8.18
CA LYS A 122 -18.85 -8.62 -8.26
C LYS A 122 -17.63 -9.11 -9.05
N THR A 123 -16.59 -9.49 -8.34
CA THR A 123 -15.49 -10.28 -8.90
C THR A 123 -15.99 -11.69 -9.18
N LEU A 124 -15.74 -12.22 -10.38
CA LEU A 124 -16.05 -13.62 -10.73
C LEU A 124 -15.32 -14.57 -9.78
N ASP A 125 -15.98 -15.67 -9.44
CA ASP A 125 -15.39 -16.80 -8.72
C ASP A 125 -14.74 -17.73 -9.75
N LEU A 126 -13.41 -17.78 -9.78
CA LEU A 126 -12.61 -18.48 -10.78
C LEU A 126 -11.93 -19.71 -10.17
N LEU A 127 -11.82 -20.80 -10.93
CA LEU A 127 -11.09 -21.99 -10.49
C LEU A 127 -9.61 -21.69 -10.20
N GLN A 128 -9.20 -21.94 -8.96
CA GLN A 128 -7.83 -21.87 -8.48
C GLN A 128 -7.24 -23.28 -8.45
N ASN A 129 -6.34 -23.57 -9.40
CA ASN A 129 -5.61 -24.83 -9.52
C ASN A 129 -6.48 -26.05 -9.87
N LYS A 130 -5.81 -27.19 -10.16
CA LYS A 130 -6.45 -28.47 -10.50
C LYS A 130 -7.33 -29.07 -9.38
N ASN A 131 -7.27 -28.51 -8.18
CA ASN A 131 -7.98 -29.04 -7.01
C ASN A 131 -9.46 -28.63 -7.00
N GLY A 132 -9.90 -27.75 -7.91
CA GLY A 132 -11.29 -27.36 -8.04
C GLY A 132 -11.77 -26.32 -7.03
N GLU A 133 -10.86 -25.76 -6.21
CA GLU A 133 -11.20 -24.66 -5.30
C GLU A 133 -11.50 -23.40 -6.10
N SER A 134 -12.58 -22.70 -5.78
CA SER A 134 -12.94 -21.45 -6.43
C SER A 134 -12.41 -20.25 -5.63
N SER A 135 -11.92 -19.23 -6.33
CA SER A 135 -11.37 -18.01 -5.75
C SER A 135 -11.62 -16.81 -6.64
N ARG A 136 -11.86 -15.65 -6.01
CA ARG A 136 -12.00 -14.36 -6.71
C ARG A 136 -10.69 -13.86 -7.33
N THR A 137 -9.57 -14.49 -7.00
CA THR A 137 -8.27 -14.12 -7.53
C THR A 137 -7.47 -15.37 -7.85
N VAL A 138 -7.04 -15.49 -9.09
CA VAL A 138 -6.24 -16.63 -9.57
C VAL A 138 -4.79 -16.20 -9.70
N CYS A 139 -3.90 -16.92 -9.03
CA CYS A 139 -2.46 -16.77 -9.23
C CYS A 139 -2.04 -17.55 -10.49
N LEU A 140 -1.32 -16.89 -11.39
CA LEU A 140 -0.85 -17.48 -12.64
C LEU A 140 0.68 -17.57 -12.62
N ASP A 141 1.23 -18.64 -13.17
CA ASP A 141 2.68 -18.75 -13.37
C ASP A 141 3.10 -17.80 -14.51
N PRO A 142 3.89 -16.74 -14.23
CA PRO A 142 4.33 -15.79 -15.26
C PRO A 142 5.28 -16.38 -16.30
N ASN A 143 5.82 -17.59 -16.05
CA ASN A 143 6.67 -18.31 -16.99
C ASN A 143 5.88 -19.24 -17.93
N ASN A 144 4.58 -19.43 -17.70
CA ASN A 144 3.74 -20.24 -18.57
C ASN A 144 3.33 -19.45 -19.82
N ASP A 145 4.21 -19.45 -20.83
CA ASP A 145 3.99 -18.74 -22.09
C ASP A 145 2.81 -19.27 -22.92
N ASN A 146 2.22 -20.42 -22.56
CA ASN A 146 1.02 -20.94 -23.23
C ASN A 146 -0.28 -20.36 -22.66
N ASN A 147 -0.23 -19.67 -21.53
CA ASN A 147 -1.41 -19.06 -20.91
C ASN A 147 -1.77 -17.74 -21.61
N ALA A 148 -3.02 -17.62 -22.08
CA ALA A 148 -3.51 -16.45 -22.81
C ALA A 148 -3.34 -15.14 -22.02
N VAL A 149 -3.62 -15.16 -20.71
CA VAL A 149 -3.47 -14.00 -19.82
C VAL A 149 -2.01 -13.57 -19.74
N VAL A 150 -1.10 -14.52 -19.57
CA VAL A 150 0.36 -14.24 -19.49
C VAL A 150 0.88 -13.64 -20.80
N GLN A 151 0.46 -14.16 -21.95
CA GLN A 151 0.85 -13.62 -23.26
C GLN A 151 0.39 -12.15 -23.43
N MET A 152 -0.87 -11.87 -23.11
CA MET A 152 -1.43 -10.51 -23.24
C MET A 152 -0.83 -9.54 -22.26
N LEU A 153 -0.56 -9.98 -21.04
CA LEU A 153 0.13 -9.19 -20.04
C LEU A 153 1.53 -8.81 -20.50
N LYS A 154 2.31 -9.78 -21.02
CA LYS A 154 3.64 -9.51 -21.57
C LYS A 154 3.56 -8.51 -22.71
N LYS A 155 2.60 -8.66 -23.62
CA LYS A 155 2.35 -7.69 -24.70
C LYS A 155 2.07 -6.28 -24.18
N ALA A 156 1.22 -6.15 -23.16
CA ALA A 156 0.86 -4.88 -22.53
C ALA A 156 1.98 -4.22 -21.73
N LEU A 157 2.84 -5.01 -21.09
CA LEU A 157 4.01 -4.49 -20.37
C LEU A 157 5.14 -4.15 -21.32
N ASP A 158 5.33 -4.94 -22.38
CA ASP A 158 6.34 -4.70 -23.41
C ASP A 158 6.05 -3.44 -24.20
N SER A 159 4.81 -2.98 -24.33
CA SER A 159 4.49 -1.67 -24.93
C SER A 159 4.82 -0.47 -24.03
N VAL A 160 5.14 -0.68 -22.75
CA VAL A 160 5.45 0.41 -21.81
C VAL A 160 6.96 0.61 -21.64
N ASP A 161 7.45 1.81 -22.00
CA ASP A 161 8.87 2.14 -22.08
C ASP A 161 9.68 1.89 -20.79
N TRP A 162 9.12 2.22 -19.61
CA TRP A 162 9.84 2.04 -18.35
C TRP A 162 10.08 0.57 -18.03
N TYR A 163 9.12 -0.29 -18.39
CA TYR A 163 9.22 -1.73 -18.19
C TYR A 163 10.29 -2.32 -19.12
N LYS A 164 10.25 -1.93 -20.40
CA LYS A 164 11.29 -2.25 -21.40
C LYS A 164 12.70 -1.87 -20.93
N LYS A 165 12.88 -0.64 -20.46
CA LYS A 165 14.19 -0.11 -20.03
C LYS A 165 14.71 -0.80 -18.77
N GLY A 166 13.81 -1.15 -17.85
CA GLY A 166 14.16 -1.78 -16.57
C GLY A 166 14.53 -3.26 -16.65
N LYS A 167 14.32 -3.93 -17.80
CA LYS A 167 14.47 -5.40 -17.96
C LYS A 167 13.90 -6.17 -16.77
N ARG A 168 12.72 -5.75 -16.29
CA ARG A 168 12.12 -6.33 -15.08
C ARG A 168 11.59 -7.72 -15.40
N LYS A 169 11.72 -8.64 -14.45
CA LYS A 169 11.09 -9.97 -14.54
C LYS A 169 9.84 -9.98 -13.67
N ILE A 170 8.73 -10.46 -14.22
CA ILE A 170 7.50 -10.71 -13.47
C ILE A 170 7.79 -11.80 -12.45
N LYS A 171 7.55 -11.50 -11.17
CA LYS A 171 7.74 -12.42 -10.04
C LYS A 171 6.43 -13.12 -9.72
N THR A 172 5.35 -12.35 -9.56
CA THR A 172 4.01 -12.88 -9.33
C THR A 172 3.02 -12.21 -10.27
N LEU A 173 2.00 -12.98 -10.64
CA LEU A 173 0.87 -12.52 -11.43
C LEU A 173 -0.40 -13.06 -10.78
N SER A 174 -1.34 -12.17 -10.49
CA SER A 174 -2.69 -12.54 -10.10
C SER A 174 -3.73 -11.87 -10.99
N MET A 175 -4.85 -12.54 -11.24
CA MET A 175 -5.93 -12.06 -12.09
C MET A 175 -7.26 -12.08 -11.35
N ALA A 176 -8.05 -11.03 -11.52
CA ALA A 176 -9.45 -10.93 -11.13
C ALA A 176 -10.28 -10.44 -12.33
N VAL A 177 -11.55 -10.83 -12.42
CA VAL A 177 -12.44 -10.43 -13.52
C VAL A 177 -13.71 -9.83 -12.95
N LEU A 178 -14.14 -8.69 -13.50
CA LEU A 178 -15.35 -7.98 -13.10
C LEU A 178 -16.31 -7.91 -14.29
N LYS A 179 -17.57 -8.32 -14.13
CA LYS A 179 -18.60 -8.25 -15.19
C LYS A 179 -19.59 -7.11 -14.96
N TYR A 180 -19.59 -6.13 -15.84
CA TYR A 180 -20.52 -5.00 -15.83
C TYR A 180 -21.65 -5.22 -16.84
N CYS A 181 -22.85 -4.74 -16.51
CA CYS A 181 -23.97 -4.71 -17.44
C CYS A 181 -24.47 -3.27 -17.63
N PRO A 182 -24.98 -2.90 -18.83
CA PRO A 182 -25.67 -1.63 -19.03
C PRO A 182 -26.86 -1.49 -18.07
N ALA A 183 -27.18 -0.25 -17.69
CA ALA A 183 -28.18 0.05 -16.65
C ALA A 183 -29.58 -0.46 -16.99
N GLU A 184 -29.89 -0.60 -18.28
CA GLU A 184 -31.22 -0.92 -18.77
C GLU A 184 -31.48 -2.43 -18.83
N THR A 185 -30.44 -3.26 -18.78
CA THR A 185 -30.57 -4.64 -19.27
C THR A 185 -30.98 -5.64 -18.19
N TYR A 186 -30.57 -5.53 -16.91
CA TYR A 186 -30.98 -6.50 -15.87
C TYR A 186 -30.80 -5.96 -14.44
N SER A 187 -31.73 -6.28 -13.52
CA SER A 187 -31.66 -5.87 -12.09
C SER A 187 -30.74 -6.71 -11.20
N ARG A 188 -30.09 -7.76 -11.73
CA ARG A 188 -29.35 -8.77 -10.94
C ARG A 188 -27.81 -8.73 -11.07
N THR A 189 -27.26 -7.91 -11.97
CA THR A 189 -25.82 -7.85 -12.25
C THR A 189 -25.13 -6.64 -11.61
N ILE A 190 -23.79 -6.55 -11.70
CA ILE A 190 -23.07 -5.33 -11.30
C ILE A 190 -23.65 -4.20 -12.13
N GLY A 191 -24.09 -3.13 -11.47
CA GLY A 191 -24.59 -1.95 -12.16
C GLY A 191 -23.59 -1.46 -13.22
N SER A 192 -24.05 -0.57 -14.09
CA SER A 192 -23.22 0.01 -15.16
C SER A 192 -22.05 0.86 -14.67
N THR A 193 -21.84 0.96 -13.35
CA THR A 193 -20.90 1.86 -12.70
C THR A 193 -20.02 1.13 -11.70
N PHE A 194 -18.83 1.69 -11.46
CA PHE A 194 -17.91 1.31 -10.41
C PHE A 194 -17.38 2.58 -9.74
N PRO A 195 -17.63 2.77 -8.43
CA PRO A 195 -17.27 4.00 -7.75
C PRO A 195 -15.79 4.36 -7.90
N PRO A 196 -15.47 5.66 -8.04
CA PRO A 196 -14.09 6.11 -8.03
C PRO A 196 -13.38 5.72 -6.73
N HIS A 197 -12.23 5.07 -6.83
CA HIS A 197 -11.43 4.63 -5.68
C HIS A 197 -9.94 4.71 -6.02
N ILE A 198 -9.11 4.63 -4.97
CA ILE A 198 -7.65 4.60 -5.06
C ILE A 198 -7.21 3.25 -4.51
N ASP A 199 -6.35 2.54 -5.26
CA ASP A 199 -5.73 1.34 -4.73
C ASP A 199 -4.64 1.70 -3.71
N HIS A 200 -4.50 0.86 -2.68
CA HIS A 200 -3.51 1.04 -1.61
C HIS A 200 -2.43 -0.06 -1.63
N CYS A 201 -1.95 -0.42 -2.82
CA CYS A 201 -1.01 -1.51 -3.02
C CYS A 201 0.45 -1.02 -3.03
N ASN A 202 1.10 -1.00 -1.87
CA ASN A 202 2.44 -0.45 -1.68
C ASN A 202 3.57 -1.50 -1.79
N ASP A 203 3.37 -2.59 -2.53
CA ASP A 203 4.32 -3.70 -2.69
C ASP A 203 5.18 -3.61 -3.97
N GLY A 204 5.13 -2.46 -4.66
CA GLY A 204 5.81 -2.25 -5.95
C GLY A 204 5.20 -3.05 -7.11
N SER A 205 3.96 -3.53 -6.94
CA SER A 205 3.19 -4.13 -8.03
C SER A 205 2.64 -3.08 -9.00
N TRP A 206 2.18 -3.54 -10.15
CA TRP A 206 1.50 -2.75 -11.17
C TRP A 206 0.16 -3.39 -11.49
N VAL A 207 -0.82 -2.57 -11.86
CA VAL A 207 -2.11 -3.04 -12.36
C VAL A 207 -2.17 -2.91 -13.86
N VAL A 208 -2.59 -3.98 -14.53
CA VAL A 208 -2.92 -4.03 -15.95
C VAL A 208 -4.40 -4.37 -16.07
N LEU A 209 -5.21 -3.40 -16.49
CA LEU A 209 -6.64 -3.54 -16.71
C LEU A 209 -6.90 -3.73 -18.20
N ILE A 210 -7.56 -4.83 -18.58
CA ILE A 210 -7.94 -5.15 -19.94
C ILE A 210 -9.47 -5.05 -20.04
N SER A 211 -9.98 -4.45 -21.12
CA SER A 211 -11.43 -4.33 -21.38
C SER A 211 -11.86 -5.33 -22.45
N LEU A 212 -12.97 -6.05 -22.23
CA LEU A 212 -13.60 -6.96 -23.18
C LEU A 212 -15.11 -6.70 -23.26
N GLY A 213 -15.70 -6.78 -24.45
CA GLY A 213 -17.14 -6.54 -24.65
C GLY A 213 -17.48 -5.05 -24.70
N CYS A 214 -18.61 -4.67 -24.10
CA CYS A 214 -19.14 -3.29 -24.18
C CYS A 214 -18.12 -2.21 -23.76
N THR A 215 -18.24 -1.03 -24.37
CA THR A 215 -17.39 0.14 -24.06
C THR A 215 -17.70 0.70 -22.67
N ALA A 216 -16.67 0.93 -21.86
CA ALA A 216 -16.78 1.65 -20.59
C ALA A 216 -16.39 3.10 -20.72
N ASN A 217 -17.16 4.00 -20.12
CA ASN A 217 -16.71 5.36 -19.81
C ASN A 217 -15.86 5.30 -18.54
N PHE A 218 -14.54 5.27 -18.72
CA PHE A 218 -13.59 5.11 -17.65
C PHE A 218 -13.15 6.47 -17.09
N ARG A 219 -13.18 6.60 -15.77
CA ARG A 219 -12.74 7.80 -15.05
C ARG A 219 -11.32 7.59 -14.54
N LEU A 220 -10.46 8.60 -14.71
CA LEU A 220 -9.09 8.56 -14.21
C LEU A 220 -8.65 9.93 -13.69
N LYS A 221 -8.00 9.96 -12.54
CA LYS A 221 -7.35 11.16 -11.98
C LYS A 221 -6.09 10.77 -11.24
N CYS A 222 -4.97 11.36 -11.60
CA CYS A 222 -3.70 11.25 -10.86
C CYS A 222 -3.39 12.56 -10.13
N LEU A 223 -2.37 12.56 -9.27
CA LEU A 223 -1.98 13.72 -8.45
C LEU A 223 -1.64 14.97 -9.27
N SER A 224 -1.09 14.82 -10.48
CA SER A 224 -0.75 15.97 -11.33
C SER A 224 -1.95 16.56 -12.08
N MET A 225 -3.12 15.91 -12.02
CA MET A 225 -4.32 16.35 -12.73
C MET A 225 -5.21 17.21 -11.83
N THR A 226 -5.57 18.40 -12.32
CA THR A 226 -6.52 19.28 -11.62
C THR A 226 -7.95 18.76 -11.65
N ARG A 227 -8.32 18.00 -12.69
CA ARG A 227 -9.66 17.41 -12.89
C ARG A 227 -9.52 15.94 -13.29
N SER A 228 -10.54 15.14 -13.00
CA SER A 228 -10.61 13.79 -13.54
C SER A 228 -10.84 13.85 -15.05
N GLU A 229 -10.14 12.99 -15.79
CA GLU A 229 -10.42 12.76 -17.20
C GLU A 229 -11.36 11.57 -17.35
N MET A 230 -12.23 11.67 -18.35
CA MET A 230 -13.09 10.60 -18.81
C MET A 230 -12.62 10.18 -20.18
N PHE A 231 -12.48 8.88 -20.40
CA PHE A 231 -12.20 8.33 -21.71
C PHE A 231 -12.93 7.01 -21.91
N GLU A 232 -13.20 6.69 -23.15
CA GLU A 232 -13.85 5.44 -23.52
C GLU A 232 -12.82 4.32 -23.55
N MET A 233 -13.14 3.18 -22.96
CA MET A 233 -12.30 1.99 -22.97
C MET A 233 -13.04 0.88 -23.72
N GLU A 234 -12.65 0.70 -24.98
CA GLU A 234 -13.26 -0.24 -25.93
C GLU A 234 -12.72 -1.66 -25.72
N SER A 235 -13.36 -2.65 -26.35
CA SER A 235 -12.90 -4.04 -26.30
C SER A 235 -11.50 -4.17 -26.90
N GLY A 236 -10.55 -4.73 -26.13
CA GLY A 236 -9.15 -4.87 -26.51
C GLY A 236 -8.24 -3.73 -26.09
N ASP A 237 -8.79 -2.67 -25.48
CA ASP A 237 -8.01 -1.61 -24.84
C ASP A 237 -7.38 -2.10 -23.53
N VAL A 238 -6.20 -1.55 -23.22
CA VAL A 238 -5.47 -1.87 -21.99
C VAL A 238 -5.02 -0.60 -21.27
N LEU A 239 -5.24 -0.55 -19.96
CA LEU A 239 -4.75 0.49 -19.05
C LEU A 239 -3.71 -0.11 -18.10
N VAL A 240 -2.52 0.48 -18.02
CA VAL A 240 -1.45 0.09 -17.09
C VAL A 240 -1.17 1.23 -16.12
N PHE A 241 -1.18 0.97 -14.82
CA PHE A 241 -0.94 2.01 -13.80
C PHE A 241 -0.32 1.49 -12.50
N ASP A 242 0.25 2.42 -11.72
CA ASP A 242 0.82 2.18 -10.39
C ASP A 242 -0.30 2.26 -9.32
N PRO A 243 -0.61 1.15 -8.62
CA PRO A 243 -1.67 1.08 -7.61
C PRO A 243 -1.21 1.52 -6.21
N SER A 244 -0.04 2.14 -6.07
CA SER A 244 0.46 2.59 -4.78
C SER A 244 -0.30 3.81 -4.25
N SER A 245 -0.28 3.95 -2.92
CA SER A 245 -0.81 5.14 -2.24
C SER A 245 -0.02 6.40 -2.61
N GLU A 246 1.23 6.26 -3.05
CA GLU A 246 2.05 7.37 -3.53
C GLU A 246 1.58 7.87 -4.90
N ALA A 247 1.25 6.96 -5.82
CA ALA A 247 0.69 7.33 -7.12
C ALA A 247 -0.73 7.92 -7.00
N ALA A 248 -1.50 7.44 -6.01
CA ALA A 248 -2.84 7.92 -5.66
C ALA A 248 -3.77 8.06 -6.87
N ILE A 249 -3.75 7.06 -7.76
CA ILE A 249 -4.51 7.06 -9.00
C ILE A 249 -5.97 6.73 -8.68
N LEU A 250 -6.81 7.77 -8.66
CA LEU A 250 -8.26 7.64 -8.53
C LEU A 250 -8.83 7.17 -9.86
N HIS A 251 -9.50 6.02 -9.85
CA HIS A 251 -10.07 5.44 -11.06
C HIS A 251 -11.42 4.76 -10.81
N GLY A 252 -12.22 4.59 -11.86
CA GLY A 252 -13.55 3.99 -11.76
C GLY A 252 -14.23 3.85 -13.12
N VAL A 253 -15.43 3.26 -13.13
CA VAL A 253 -16.27 3.12 -14.32
C VAL A 253 -17.52 3.96 -14.10
N ASP A 254 -17.75 4.95 -14.95
CA ASP A 254 -18.88 5.86 -14.80
C ASP A 254 -20.16 5.31 -15.45
N SER A 255 -20.01 4.63 -16.59
CA SER A 255 -21.12 3.98 -17.29
C SER A 255 -20.58 2.92 -18.27
N ILE A 256 -21.44 1.95 -18.62
CA ILE A 256 -21.24 1.01 -19.73
C ILE A 256 -22.22 1.38 -20.84
N GLN A 257 -21.70 1.53 -22.05
CA GLN A 257 -22.52 1.81 -23.24
C GLN A 257 -22.88 0.50 -23.94
N CYS A 258 -24.14 0.36 -24.33
CA CYS A 258 -24.61 -0.79 -25.09
C CYS A 258 -24.13 -0.72 -26.55
N GLY A 259 -23.93 -1.87 -27.19
CA GLY A 259 -23.31 -1.97 -28.52
C GLY A 259 -24.16 -1.46 -29.69
N GLU A 260 -25.48 -1.34 -29.53
CA GLU A 260 -26.41 -0.99 -30.62
C GLU A 260 -26.17 0.42 -31.19
N ASP A 261 -25.69 1.36 -30.38
CA ASP A 261 -25.56 2.77 -30.78
C ASP A 261 -24.26 3.12 -31.53
N ARG A 262 -23.28 2.20 -31.63
CA ARG A 262 -21.92 2.59 -32.04
C ARG A 262 -21.46 2.22 -33.44
N GLY A 263 -22.20 1.42 -34.20
CA GLY A 263 -21.79 1.04 -35.56
C GLY A 263 -20.37 0.41 -35.65
N VAL A 264 -19.80 -0.01 -34.51
CA VAL A 264 -18.55 -0.79 -34.46
C VAL A 264 -18.91 -2.19 -34.90
N ASP A 265 -18.09 -2.74 -35.79
CA ASP A 265 -18.27 -4.08 -36.34
C ASP A 265 -18.04 -5.14 -35.23
N TRP A 266 -19.07 -5.35 -34.41
CA TRP A 266 -19.10 -6.35 -33.33
C TRP A 266 -19.17 -7.80 -33.87
N ALA A 267 -19.15 -7.97 -35.19
CA ALA A 267 -19.36 -9.22 -35.93
C ALA A 267 -18.26 -10.28 -35.73
N GLY A 268 -17.63 -10.34 -34.57
CA GLY A 268 -17.01 -11.60 -34.18
C GLY A 268 -16.86 -11.85 -32.69
N LEU A 269 -16.69 -10.85 -31.82
CA LEU A 269 -16.68 -11.14 -30.37
C LEU A 269 -18.07 -11.51 -29.86
N GLY A 270 -19.10 -10.73 -30.22
CA GLY A 270 -20.49 -11.00 -29.85
C GLY A 270 -21.06 -12.24 -30.51
N GLU A 271 -20.61 -12.58 -31.73
CA GLU A 271 -21.02 -13.80 -32.43
C GLU A 271 -20.50 -15.07 -31.76
N HIS A 272 -19.26 -15.03 -31.22
CA HIS A 272 -18.69 -16.17 -30.52
C HIS A 272 -19.16 -16.26 -29.07
N PHE A 273 -19.37 -15.11 -28.41
CA PHE A 273 -19.79 -15.02 -27.03
C PHE A 273 -20.90 -13.97 -26.90
N GLU A 274 -22.15 -14.42 -26.99
CA GLU A 274 -23.33 -13.56 -26.89
C GLU A 274 -23.29 -12.63 -25.66
N VAL A 275 -22.77 -13.12 -24.52
CA VAL A 275 -22.62 -12.32 -23.29
C VAL A 275 -21.75 -11.07 -23.46
N LEU A 276 -20.80 -11.05 -24.39
CA LEU A 276 -19.96 -9.86 -24.68
C LEU A 276 -20.70 -8.78 -25.47
N SER A 277 -21.83 -9.10 -26.10
CA SER A 277 -22.67 -8.11 -26.80
C SER A 277 -23.43 -7.20 -25.84
N CYS A 278 -23.72 -7.70 -24.64
CA CYS A 278 -24.58 -7.04 -23.64
C CYS A 278 -23.89 -6.83 -22.29
N SER A 279 -22.62 -7.20 -22.17
CA SER A 279 -21.84 -7.03 -20.94
C SER A 279 -20.41 -6.61 -21.26
N ARG A 280 -19.80 -5.92 -20.31
CA ARG A 280 -18.36 -5.65 -20.30
C ARG A 280 -17.68 -6.53 -19.26
N PHE A 281 -16.51 -7.03 -19.58
CA PHE A 281 -15.61 -7.66 -18.62
C PHE A 281 -14.35 -6.81 -18.45
N GLY A 282 -14.10 -6.36 -17.22
CA GLY A 282 -12.83 -5.75 -16.82
C GLY A 282 -11.93 -6.84 -16.23
N VAL A 283 -10.83 -7.15 -16.90
CA VAL A 283 -9.84 -8.13 -16.42
C VAL A 283 -8.71 -7.36 -15.75
N GLN A 284 -8.59 -7.49 -14.44
CA GLN A 284 -7.57 -6.84 -13.63
C GLN A 284 -6.45 -7.82 -13.32
N CYS A 285 -5.27 -7.55 -13.88
CA CYS A 285 -4.05 -8.30 -13.59
C CYS A 285 -3.14 -7.47 -12.68
N ARG A 286 -2.76 -8.04 -11.53
CA ARG A 286 -1.75 -7.45 -10.65
C ARG A 286 -0.42 -8.16 -10.84
N VAL A 287 0.62 -7.37 -11.06
CA VAL A 287 1.95 -7.86 -11.44
C VAL A 287 2.98 -7.36 -10.46
N SER A 288 3.60 -8.24 -9.68
CA SER A 288 4.82 -7.86 -8.96
C SER A 288 6.04 -8.12 -9.84
N SER A 289 6.97 -7.17 -9.85
CA SER A 289 8.19 -7.28 -10.63
C SER A 289 9.40 -7.15 -9.74
N THR A 290 10.43 -7.93 -10.02
CA THR A 290 11.75 -7.70 -9.42
C THR A 290 12.52 -6.79 -10.35
N MET A 291 13.03 -5.68 -9.82
CA MET A 291 14.11 -5.00 -10.51
C MET A 291 15.26 -5.98 -10.54
N ASN A 292 15.69 -6.36 -11.74
CA ASN A 292 17.05 -6.79 -11.92
C ASN A 292 17.88 -5.55 -11.55
N LEU A 293 18.21 -5.40 -10.26
CA LEU A 293 19.35 -4.59 -9.89
C LEU A 293 20.44 -5.17 -10.77
N ILE A 294 20.84 -4.38 -11.78
CA ILE A 294 22.11 -4.58 -12.42
C ILE A 294 23.03 -4.64 -11.22
N LYS A 295 23.50 -5.85 -10.90
CA LYS A 295 24.64 -6.02 -10.01
C LYS A 295 25.73 -5.33 -10.78
N VAL A 296 25.80 -4.00 -10.67
CA VAL A 296 27.01 -3.25 -10.92
C VAL A 296 27.90 -3.88 -9.89
N SER A 297 28.67 -4.87 -10.34
CA SER A 297 29.42 -5.69 -9.42
C SER A 297 30.20 -4.68 -8.59
N VAL A 298 30.17 -4.83 -7.28
CA VAL A 298 30.99 -3.97 -6.41
C VAL A 298 32.43 -4.00 -6.93
N LEU A 299 32.86 -5.10 -7.58
CA LEU A 299 34.06 -5.21 -8.41
C LEU A 299 34.19 -4.23 -9.58
N SER A 300 33.14 -3.88 -10.32
CA SER A 300 33.17 -2.93 -11.44
C SER A 300 33.31 -1.49 -10.93
N ILE A 301 32.63 -1.15 -9.83
CA ILE A 301 32.81 0.15 -9.16
C ILE A 301 34.19 0.20 -8.50
N LEU A 302 34.65 -0.88 -7.84
CA LEU A 302 36.02 -0.98 -7.32
C LEU A 302 37.07 -0.91 -8.44
N HIS A 303 36.85 -1.55 -9.58
CA HIS A 303 37.77 -1.45 -10.73
C HIS A 303 37.81 -0.01 -11.27
N ILE A 304 36.67 0.66 -11.39
CA ILE A 304 36.63 2.07 -11.80
C ILE A 304 37.32 2.95 -10.75
N LEU A 305 37.10 2.73 -9.45
CA LEU A 305 37.75 3.48 -8.36
C LEU A 305 39.26 3.20 -8.26
N CYS A 306 39.69 1.96 -8.53
CA CYS A 306 41.10 1.57 -8.60
C CYS A 306 41.79 2.17 -9.83
N ILE A 307 41.12 2.21 -10.98
CA ILE A 307 41.64 2.85 -12.21
C ILE A 307 41.71 4.37 -12.03
N LEU A 308 40.79 4.97 -11.26
CA LEU A 308 40.78 6.40 -10.96
C LEU A 308 41.72 6.81 -9.82
N GLY A 309 42.48 5.87 -9.23
CA GLY A 309 43.51 6.18 -8.23
C GLY A 309 42.98 6.77 -6.91
N ILE A 310 41.71 6.53 -6.57
CA ILE A 310 41.11 7.02 -5.33
C ILE A 310 41.38 5.99 -4.22
N SER A 311 42.64 5.87 -3.79
CA SER A 311 43.06 4.86 -2.81
C SER A 311 43.35 5.40 -1.41
N SER A 312 43.02 6.66 -1.09
CA SER A 312 43.53 7.32 0.12
C SER A 312 42.50 7.87 1.12
N VAL A 313 41.21 7.49 1.06
CA VAL A 313 40.23 7.97 2.07
C VAL A 313 39.32 6.85 2.56
N ILE A 314 39.86 5.93 3.35
CA ILE A 314 39.07 5.18 4.34
C ILE A 314 39.86 5.18 5.65
N ALA A 315 39.70 6.25 6.42
CA ALA A 315 40.11 6.32 7.81
C ALA A 315 38.85 6.39 8.68
N SER A 316 38.70 5.34 9.51
CA SER A 316 37.87 5.20 10.72
C SER A 316 36.34 5.35 10.60
N PRO A 317 35.55 4.43 11.18
CA PRO A 317 34.11 4.64 11.33
C PRO A 317 33.87 5.73 12.38
N PRO A 318 33.16 6.82 12.07
CA PRO A 318 32.73 7.74 13.11
C PRO A 318 31.66 7.03 13.95
N ASN A 319 31.73 7.21 15.27
CA ASN A 319 30.64 6.90 16.18
C ASN A 319 29.34 7.53 15.65
N LEU A 320 28.48 6.69 15.09
CA LEU A 320 27.09 7.02 14.77
C LEU A 320 26.35 7.14 16.11
N HIS A 321 26.48 8.30 16.76
CA HIS A 321 25.33 8.83 17.45
C HIS A 321 24.29 9.10 16.36
N ALA A 322 23.38 8.16 16.18
CA ALA A 322 22.19 8.35 15.38
C ALA A 322 21.55 9.65 15.86
N SER A 323 21.71 10.72 15.08
CA SER A 323 20.90 11.91 15.26
C SER A 323 19.47 11.40 15.12
N ARG A 324 18.73 11.40 16.23
CA ARG A 324 17.28 11.16 16.23
C ARG A 324 16.73 12.06 15.13
N SER A 325 16.43 11.49 13.97
CA SER A 325 15.74 12.24 12.93
C SER A 325 14.45 12.64 13.62
N SER A 326 14.22 13.94 13.82
CA SER A 326 12.95 14.42 14.36
C SER A 326 11.89 13.77 13.49
N ALA A 327 11.17 12.80 14.05
CA ALA A 327 10.12 12.11 13.33
C ALA A 327 9.25 13.22 12.74
N LYS A 328 9.05 13.19 11.42
CA LYS A 328 8.27 14.24 10.74
C LYS A 328 6.93 14.30 11.45
N SER A 329 6.74 15.36 12.24
CA SER A 329 5.51 15.62 12.98
C SER A 329 4.36 15.41 12.02
N TYR A 330 3.45 14.47 12.33
CA TYR A 330 2.28 14.24 11.50
C TYR A 330 1.42 15.51 11.60
N PRO A 331 1.49 16.42 10.59
CA PRO A 331 1.24 17.83 10.83
C PRO A 331 -0.24 18.17 11.11
N ASN A 332 -1.13 17.16 11.07
CA ASN A 332 -2.59 17.30 11.13
C ASN A 332 -3.29 16.22 11.99
N GLY A 333 -2.62 15.64 13.00
CA GLY A 333 -3.01 14.34 13.59
C GLY A 333 -4.15 14.31 14.60
N ARG A 334 -4.05 15.08 15.68
CA ARG A 334 -4.92 14.90 16.86
C ARG A 334 -6.04 15.94 16.92
N ASP A 335 -5.69 17.21 16.68
CA ASP A 335 -6.61 18.35 16.85
C ASP A 335 -6.79 19.11 15.54
N ARG A 336 -6.88 18.37 14.42
CA ARG A 336 -7.16 19.01 13.14
C ARG A 336 -8.48 19.80 13.28
N PRO A 337 -8.52 21.07 12.85
CA PRO A 337 -9.74 21.84 12.90
C PRO A 337 -10.87 21.08 12.20
N HIS A 338 -11.98 20.89 12.92
CA HIS A 338 -13.18 20.28 12.38
C HIS A 338 -14.39 21.19 12.61
N HIS A 339 -15.41 21.02 11.78
CA HIS A 339 -16.63 21.83 11.80
C HIS A 339 -17.78 21.16 12.56
N TYR A 340 -17.52 20.03 13.23
CA TYR A 340 -18.46 19.38 14.12
C TYR A 340 -18.59 20.17 15.41
N GLN A 341 -19.82 20.42 15.84
CA GLN A 341 -20.14 21.07 17.10
C GLN A 341 -21.19 20.25 17.83
N ILE A 342 -20.89 19.81 19.05
CA ILE A 342 -21.85 19.13 19.93
C ILE A 342 -22.98 20.12 20.25
N GLN A 343 -24.22 19.72 19.97
CA GLN A 343 -25.43 20.49 20.25
C GLN A 343 -26.08 20.05 21.56
N SER A 344 -26.09 18.74 21.83
CA SER A 344 -26.63 18.19 23.06
C SER A 344 -26.06 16.80 23.35
N ASP A 345 -25.98 16.47 24.62
CA ASP A 345 -25.73 15.13 25.14
C ASP A 345 -26.90 14.75 26.05
N LYS A 346 -27.63 13.69 25.70
CA LYS A 346 -28.77 13.20 26.46
C LYS A 346 -28.48 11.79 26.98
N LEU A 347 -28.47 11.61 28.29
CA LEU A 347 -28.38 10.26 28.89
C LEU A 347 -29.60 9.43 28.49
N VAL A 348 -29.36 8.28 27.85
CA VAL A 348 -30.39 7.33 27.40
C VAL A 348 -30.46 6.12 28.32
N TYR A 349 -29.30 5.64 28.79
CA TYR A 349 -29.18 4.49 29.67
C TYR A 349 -28.03 4.69 30.66
N SER A 350 -28.17 4.14 31.87
CA SER A 350 -27.15 4.14 32.92
C SER A 350 -27.22 2.81 33.68
N GLY A 351 -26.11 2.08 33.65
CA GLY A 351 -25.83 0.84 34.39
C GLY A 351 -24.32 0.76 34.61
N TRP A 352 -23.68 -0.39 34.35
CA TRP A 352 -22.21 -0.51 34.33
C TRP A 352 -21.56 0.53 33.40
N ARG A 353 -22.18 0.74 32.23
CA ARG A 353 -21.84 1.81 31.29
C ARG A 353 -23.00 2.78 31.14
N ARG A 354 -22.69 3.99 30.69
CA ARG A 354 -23.66 5.01 30.30
C ARG A 354 -23.76 5.07 28.78
N VAL A 355 -24.98 5.20 28.27
CA VAL A 355 -25.23 5.47 26.84
C VAL A 355 -25.77 6.88 26.73
N ILE A 356 -25.06 7.73 26.00
CA ILE A 356 -25.36 9.13 25.76
C ILE A 356 -25.75 9.29 24.30
N ARG A 357 -26.94 9.83 24.03
CA ARG A 357 -27.29 10.31 22.70
C ARG A 357 -26.71 11.70 22.49
N ARG A 358 -25.66 11.77 21.67
CA ARG A 358 -24.97 13.00 21.29
C ARG A 358 -25.47 13.51 19.95
N THR A 359 -26.11 14.67 19.94
CA THR A 359 -26.47 15.37 18.70
C THR A 359 -25.34 16.30 18.31
N VAL A 360 -24.83 16.17 17.10
CA VAL A 360 -23.74 16.97 16.54
C VAL A 360 -24.23 17.72 15.31
N SER A 361 -23.90 19.01 15.21
CA SER A 361 -24.11 19.77 13.97
C SER A 361 -22.87 19.74 13.09
N SER A 362 -23.06 19.56 11.77
CA SER A 362 -22.02 19.66 10.75
C SER A 362 -22.41 20.71 9.68
N LEU A 363 -21.44 21.55 9.29
CA LEU A 363 -21.54 22.45 8.14
C LEU A 363 -21.36 21.74 6.78
N ARG A 364 -20.94 20.47 6.76
CA ARG A 364 -20.78 19.68 5.53
C ARG A 364 -21.76 18.52 5.51
N HIS A 365 -22.35 18.26 4.35
CA HIS A 365 -23.17 17.08 4.12
C HIS A 365 -22.28 15.83 4.04
N PRO A 366 -22.60 14.71 4.72
CA PRO A 366 -21.76 13.51 4.73
C PRO A 366 -21.57 12.84 3.36
N HIS A 367 -22.41 13.15 2.38
CA HIS A 367 -22.38 12.56 1.03
C HIS A 367 -21.99 13.52 -0.10
N HIS A 368 -21.84 14.82 0.17
CA HIS A 368 -21.49 15.81 -0.86
C HIS A 368 -20.30 16.65 -0.38
N TYR A 369 -19.10 16.24 -0.78
CA TYR A 369 -17.86 16.91 -0.36
C TYR A 369 -17.70 18.34 -0.91
N ASP A 370 -18.43 18.67 -1.98
CA ASP A 370 -18.25 19.93 -2.73
C ASP A 370 -19.40 20.95 -2.54
N GLU A 371 -20.50 20.59 -1.89
CA GLU A 371 -21.62 21.52 -1.66
C GLU A 371 -21.65 22.03 -0.22
N TYR A 372 -21.38 23.33 -0.08
CA TYR A 372 -21.61 24.07 1.16
C TYR A 372 -23.12 24.22 1.37
N ASN A 373 -23.68 23.52 2.36
CA ASN A 373 -25.07 23.71 2.74
C ASN A 373 -25.18 24.73 3.88
N PRO A 374 -25.86 25.88 3.69
CA PRO A 374 -26.07 26.85 4.76
C PRO A 374 -26.95 26.32 5.90
N THR A 375 -27.74 25.26 5.72
CA THR A 375 -28.48 24.63 6.81
C THR A 375 -27.60 23.62 7.55
N LYS A 376 -27.41 23.82 8.85
CA LYS A 376 -26.69 22.90 9.73
C LYS A 376 -27.35 21.52 9.71
N HIS A 377 -26.60 20.49 9.35
CA HIS A 377 -27.06 19.11 9.46
C HIS A 377 -26.88 18.61 10.88
N LEU A 378 -27.94 18.11 11.49
CA LEU A 378 -27.89 17.45 12.81
C LEU A 378 -27.73 15.94 12.62
N ILE A 379 -26.82 15.35 13.36
CA ILE A 379 -26.50 13.92 13.34
C ILE A 379 -26.52 13.43 14.78
N ASP A 380 -27.26 12.36 15.05
CA ASP A 380 -27.29 11.73 16.36
C ASP A 380 -26.34 10.53 16.41
N PHE A 381 -25.56 10.44 17.49
CA PHE A 381 -24.71 9.31 17.79
C PHE A 381 -25.07 8.74 19.17
N ASP A 382 -25.05 7.42 19.30
CA ASP A 382 -25.04 6.79 20.62
C ASP A 382 -23.58 6.61 21.05
N ILE A 383 -23.22 7.24 22.15
CA ILE A 383 -21.87 7.33 22.71
C ILE A 383 -21.83 6.59 24.03
N ILE A 384 -20.78 5.79 24.25
CA ILE A 384 -20.55 5.03 25.47
C ILE A 384 -19.64 5.82 26.41
N ASP A 385 -20.07 5.93 27.66
CA ASP A 385 -19.38 6.62 28.75
C ASP A 385 -19.30 5.72 30.00
N GLN A 386 -18.46 6.09 30.95
CA GLN A 386 -18.29 5.39 32.23
C GLN A 386 -19.23 5.95 33.29
N ASN A 387 -19.66 5.11 34.23
CA ASN A 387 -20.65 5.51 35.23
C ASN A 387 -20.09 6.42 36.33
N GLN A 388 -18.76 6.44 36.53
CA GLN A 388 -18.13 7.01 37.74
C GLN A 388 -17.35 8.32 37.54
N GLY A 389 -17.65 9.11 36.50
CA GLY A 389 -16.92 10.37 36.28
C GLY A 389 -15.42 10.19 36.04
N THR A 390 -15.01 8.97 35.66
CA THR A 390 -13.61 8.65 35.36
C THR A 390 -13.19 9.39 34.10
N CYS A 391 -12.00 9.97 34.15
CA CYS A 391 -11.46 10.78 33.05
C CYS A 391 -10.60 9.95 32.09
N GLY A 392 -10.47 8.63 32.29
CA GLY A 392 -9.67 7.76 31.43
C GLY A 392 -9.48 6.36 31.99
N ALA A 393 -8.63 5.61 31.32
CA ALA A 393 -8.17 4.28 31.68
C ALA A 393 -6.65 4.19 31.48
N VAL A 394 -6.02 3.20 32.10
CA VAL A 394 -4.59 2.91 32.00
C VAL A 394 -4.39 1.48 31.53
N ILE A 395 -3.28 1.22 30.86
CA ILE A 395 -2.83 -0.14 30.54
C ILE A 395 -1.34 -0.25 30.78
N VAL A 396 -0.88 -1.39 31.29
CA VAL A 396 0.50 -1.58 31.75
C VAL A 396 1.12 -2.82 31.15
N PHE A 397 2.19 -2.61 30.38
CA PHE A 397 3.02 -3.70 29.87
C PHE A 397 4.20 -3.95 30.82
N ALA A 398 4.21 -5.08 31.52
CA ALA A 398 5.27 -5.45 32.44
C ALA A 398 6.34 -6.31 31.76
N TRP A 399 7.58 -5.84 31.73
CA TRP A 399 8.70 -6.48 31.04
C TRP A 399 9.84 -6.84 32.00
N ASN A 400 10.37 -8.05 31.89
CA ASN A 400 11.59 -8.49 32.57
C ASN A 400 12.78 -8.45 31.59
N SER A 401 13.73 -7.54 31.84
CA SER A 401 14.90 -7.32 30.99
C SER A 401 15.89 -8.48 31.03
N THR A 402 15.90 -9.28 32.10
CA THR A 402 16.81 -10.42 32.27
C THR A 402 16.35 -11.63 31.46
N SER A 403 15.08 -12.01 31.58
CA SER A 403 14.50 -13.15 30.84
C SER A 403 14.02 -12.77 29.44
N LYS A 404 13.89 -11.49 29.13
CA LYS A 404 13.33 -10.97 27.87
C LYS A 404 11.89 -11.46 27.64
N THR A 405 11.08 -11.37 28.68
CA THR A 405 9.69 -11.82 28.70
C THR A 405 8.79 -10.81 29.38
N ALA A 406 7.50 -10.84 29.07
CA ALA A 406 6.46 -10.06 29.70
C ALA A 406 5.60 -10.88 30.66
N THR A 407 4.81 -10.17 31.47
CA THR A 407 3.65 -10.71 32.19
C THR A 407 2.38 -10.24 31.49
N ILE A 408 1.46 -11.18 31.24
CA ILE A 408 0.18 -11.00 30.56
C ILE A 408 -0.92 -11.49 31.50
N VAL A 409 -2.10 -10.88 31.46
CA VAL A 409 -3.29 -11.35 32.19
C VAL A 409 -4.24 -12.06 31.23
N ARG A 410 -4.98 -13.06 31.70
CA ARG A 410 -6.10 -13.66 30.98
C ARG A 410 -7.35 -13.55 31.83
N GLU A 411 -8.41 -13.06 31.19
CA GLU A 411 -9.68 -12.81 31.87
C GLU A 411 -10.85 -13.08 30.93
N TYR A 412 -12.02 -13.31 31.52
CA TYR A 412 -13.26 -13.48 30.78
C TYR A 412 -13.80 -12.14 30.27
N MET A 413 -13.94 -12.01 28.95
CA MET A 413 -14.44 -10.80 28.30
C MET A 413 -15.92 -10.96 27.91
N PRO A 414 -16.85 -10.31 28.63
CA PRO A 414 -18.27 -10.54 28.45
C PRO A 414 -18.78 -10.11 27.07
N GLY A 415 -18.15 -9.12 26.44
CA GLY A 415 -18.57 -8.59 25.13
C GLY A 415 -18.44 -9.60 23.98
N CYS A 416 -17.37 -10.40 23.98
CA CYS A 416 -17.15 -11.44 22.97
C CYS A 416 -17.39 -12.86 23.50
N HIS A 417 -17.69 -13.01 24.79
CA HIS A 417 -17.90 -14.28 25.48
C HIS A 417 -16.70 -15.23 25.32
N ARG A 418 -15.49 -14.73 25.56
CA ARG A 418 -14.23 -15.50 25.46
C ARG A 418 -13.30 -15.14 26.60
N ILE A 419 -12.41 -16.06 26.97
CA ILE A 419 -11.22 -15.74 27.76
C ILE A 419 -10.13 -15.30 26.80
N LEU A 420 -9.59 -14.10 26.98
CA LEU A 420 -8.56 -13.54 26.11
C LEU A 420 -7.40 -13.00 26.93
N GLY A 421 -6.21 -12.97 26.32
CA GLY A 421 -5.06 -12.28 26.88
C GLY A 421 -5.24 -10.76 26.88
N GLY A 422 -4.64 -10.10 27.85
CA GLY A 422 -4.66 -8.66 28.05
C GLY A 422 -3.39 -8.17 28.73
N LEU A 423 -3.33 -6.85 28.92
CA LEU A 423 -2.35 -6.22 29.81
C LEU A 423 -3.08 -5.83 31.08
N ALA A 424 -2.35 -5.61 32.17
CA ALA A 424 -2.96 -5.05 33.36
C ALA A 424 -3.60 -3.70 33.02
N ALA A 425 -4.84 -3.45 33.42
CA ALA A 425 -5.65 -2.34 32.94
C ALA A 425 -6.77 -1.97 33.91
N GLY A 426 -7.05 -0.68 34.03
CA GLY A 426 -8.20 -0.24 34.83
C GLY A 426 -8.54 1.22 34.63
N LEU A 427 -9.62 1.65 35.28
CA LEU A 427 -10.15 3.01 35.17
C LEU A 427 -9.41 3.96 36.09
N VAL A 428 -9.26 5.23 35.68
CA VAL A 428 -8.71 6.26 36.56
C VAL A 428 -9.84 6.83 37.42
N GLU A 429 -10.04 6.21 38.58
CA GLU A 429 -11.08 6.57 39.56
C GLU A 429 -10.55 7.51 40.65
N GLU A 430 -11.28 8.57 40.97
CA GLU A 430 -10.83 9.52 42.00
C GLU A 430 -10.84 8.90 43.40
N GLU A 431 -11.86 8.11 43.74
CA GLU A 431 -12.04 7.58 45.10
C GLU A 431 -11.14 6.37 45.39
N LYS A 432 -11.05 5.41 44.45
CA LYS A 432 -10.20 4.20 44.59
C LYS A 432 -8.72 4.58 44.74
N HIS A 433 -8.27 5.59 43.97
CA HIS A 433 -6.87 6.01 43.95
C HIS A 433 -6.52 7.11 44.96
N ALA A 434 -7.50 7.84 45.52
CA ALA A 434 -7.22 8.88 46.52
C ALA A 434 -7.12 8.34 47.95
N ALA A 435 -7.78 7.22 48.28
CA ALA A 435 -8.08 6.89 49.68
C ALA A 435 -6.90 6.35 50.51
N ASN A 436 -5.84 5.81 49.88
CA ASN A 436 -4.79 5.08 50.61
C ASN A 436 -3.37 5.68 50.52
N ASP A 437 -3.13 6.66 49.64
CA ASP A 437 -1.84 7.36 49.49
C ASP A 437 -1.99 8.89 49.73
N ILE A 438 -2.80 9.27 50.73
CA ILE A 438 -3.10 10.67 51.15
C ILE A 438 -1.87 11.42 51.70
N LEU A 439 -0.64 10.93 51.51
CA LEU A 439 0.55 11.65 51.97
C LEU A 439 1.18 12.61 50.95
N ASP A 440 0.78 12.60 49.67
CA ASP A 440 1.52 13.40 48.68
C ASP A 440 0.69 13.99 47.51
N LEU A 441 -0.57 14.38 47.75
CA LEU A 441 -1.33 15.21 46.79
C LEU A 441 -0.65 16.55 46.45
N ASP A 442 0.35 16.97 47.23
CA ASP A 442 1.20 18.14 46.97
C ASP A 442 2.41 17.85 46.05
N THR A 443 2.68 16.58 45.69
CA THR A 443 3.81 16.23 44.82
C THR A 443 3.54 16.39 43.33
N GLY A 444 2.27 16.58 42.95
CA GLY A 444 1.87 16.70 41.54
C GLY A 444 2.06 15.42 40.74
N GLU A 445 2.05 14.25 41.37
CA GLU A 445 2.15 12.97 40.67
C GLU A 445 0.96 12.75 39.72
N ASP A 446 1.25 12.24 38.52
CA ASP A 446 0.24 11.98 37.48
C ASP A 446 -0.75 10.90 37.96
N ARG A 447 -2.04 11.25 38.08
CA ARG A 447 -3.11 10.32 38.49
C ARG A 447 -3.16 9.06 37.64
N ASN A 448 -2.82 9.15 36.35
CA ASN A 448 -2.74 7.97 35.48
C ASN A 448 -1.63 7.02 35.91
N LEU A 449 -0.49 7.54 36.40
CA LEU A 449 0.60 6.70 36.86
C LEU A 449 0.25 6.00 38.19
N VAL A 450 -0.45 6.70 39.08
CA VAL A 450 -0.96 6.11 40.34
C VAL A 450 -1.90 4.94 40.03
N ALA A 451 -2.91 5.17 39.19
CA ALA A 451 -3.82 4.11 38.75
C ALA A 451 -3.04 2.94 38.12
N ALA A 452 -2.11 3.22 37.20
CA ALA A 452 -1.31 2.18 36.55
C ALA A 452 -0.51 1.32 37.54
N ARG A 453 0.00 1.89 38.64
CA ARG A 453 0.69 1.13 39.68
C ARG A 453 -0.27 0.27 40.50
N CYS A 454 -1.46 0.77 40.81
CA CYS A 454 -2.50 -0.02 41.47
C CYS A 454 -2.88 -1.23 40.63
N GLU A 455 -3.22 -1.02 39.34
CA GLU A 455 -3.60 -2.12 38.43
C GLU A 455 -2.48 -3.15 38.26
N LEU A 456 -1.21 -2.71 38.18
CA LEU A 456 -0.07 -3.64 38.11
C LEU A 456 0.05 -4.51 39.37
N GLU A 457 -0.19 -3.94 40.54
CA GLU A 457 -0.12 -4.67 41.80
C GLU A 457 -1.30 -5.63 41.94
N GLU A 458 -2.52 -5.15 41.67
CA GLU A 458 -3.77 -5.90 41.74
C GLU A 458 -3.75 -7.07 40.75
N GLU A 459 -3.59 -6.80 39.45
CA GLU A 459 -3.82 -7.81 38.41
C GLU A 459 -2.58 -8.63 38.04
N CYS A 460 -1.37 -8.16 38.34
CA CYS A 460 -0.13 -8.87 38.04
C CYS A 460 0.67 -9.31 39.28
N HIS A 461 0.30 -8.85 40.49
CA HIS A 461 1.07 -9.06 41.71
C HIS A 461 2.52 -8.55 41.59
N LEU A 462 2.69 -7.40 40.93
CA LEU A 462 3.99 -6.79 40.61
C LEU A 462 4.04 -5.33 41.07
N ALA A 463 5.21 -4.84 41.47
CA ALA A 463 5.43 -3.44 41.83
C ALA A 463 6.85 -2.95 41.49
N GLY A 464 7.09 -1.64 41.66
CA GLY A 464 8.38 -1.01 41.41
C GLY A 464 8.76 -0.95 39.94
N GLY A 465 10.03 -1.17 39.62
CA GLY A 465 10.56 -1.12 38.25
C GLY A 465 10.77 0.30 37.71
N THR A 466 11.20 0.39 36.45
CA THR A 466 11.38 1.65 35.72
C THR A 466 10.20 1.88 34.78
N TRP A 467 9.48 2.99 34.99
CA TRP A 467 8.25 3.31 34.28
C TRP A 467 8.49 4.24 33.09
N TYR A 468 7.84 3.91 31.97
CA TYR A 468 7.83 4.70 30.76
C TYR A 468 6.39 4.90 30.30
N ARG A 469 5.94 6.15 30.23
CA ARG A 469 4.74 6.48 29.47
C ARG A 469 5.01 6.19 27.99
N LEU A 470 4.07 5.49 27.33
CA LEU A 470 4.20 5.10 25.92
C LEU A 470 3.61 6.14 24.96
N THR A 471 2.98 7.19 25.50
CA THR A 471 2.60 8.41 24.79
C THR A 471 3.43 9.61 25.28
N GLU A 472 3.39 10.70 24.50
CA GLU A 472 3.90 11.99 24.96
C GLU A 472 3.09 12.52 26.16
N GLU A 473 3.67 13.43 26.92
CA GLU A 473 3.03 14.05 28.07
C GLU A 473 1.75 14.81 27.66
N GLY A 474 0.68 14.65 28.44
CA GLY A 474 -0.64 15.21 28.11
C GLY A 474 -1.35 14.52 26.94
N ILE A 475 -0.76 13.47 26.36
CA ILE A 475 -1.36 12.69 25.28
C ILE A 475 -1.96 11.39 25.82
N SER A 476 -3.23 11.19 25.49
CA SER A 476 -4.08 10.04 25.77
C SER A 476 -4.71 9.55 24.46
N ILE A 477 -5.12 8.29 24.40
CA ILE A 477 -5.55 7.65 23.16
C ILE A 477 -7.02 7.31 23.27
N PRO A 478 -7.89 7.76 22.35
CA PRO A 478 -9.30 7.38 22.38
C PRO A 478 -9.43 5.86 22.23
N MET A 479 -10.18 5.22 23.14
CA MET A 479 -10.32 3.76 23.18
C MET A 479 -11.00 3.21 21.92
N ASP A 480 -12.07 3.86 21.48
CA ASP A 480 -12.83 3.53 20.26
C ASP A 480 -13.58 4.77 19.75
N LYS A 481 -14.09 4.71 18.52
CA LYS A 481 -14.83 5.78 17.83
C LYS A 481 -16.04 6.30 18.60
N TYR A 482 -16.76 5.42 19.31
CA TYR A 482 -18.02 5.76 20.00
C TYR A 482 -17.88 5.73 21.52
N VAL A 483 -16.66 5.77 22.04
CA VAL A 483 -16.37 5.72 23.48
C VAL A 483 -15.68 7.01 23.90
N ILE A 484 -16.08 7.59 25.04
CA ILE A 484 -15.44 8.82 25.58
C ILE A 484 -14.11 8.50 26.25
N THR A 485 -14.01 7.33 26.89
CA THR A 485 -12.83 6.89 27.63
C THR A 485 -11.56 6.97 26.77
N GLU A 486 -10.54 7.64 27.29
CA GLU A 486 -9.21 7.65 26.71
C GLU A 486 -8.25 6.79 27.54
N ILE A 487 -7.21 6.26 26.90
CA ILE A 487 -6.26 5.32 27.47
C ILE A 487 -4.88 5.97 27.58
N THR A 488 -4.23 5.79 28.72
CA THR A 488 -2.82 6.12 28.94
C THR A 488 -1.99 4.84 29.09
N PRO A 489 -1.21 4.45 28.05
CA PRO A 489 -0.40 3.25 28.10
C PRO A 489 0.96 3.46 28.78
N TYR A 490 1.38 2.49 29.59
CA TYR A 490 2.66 2.44 30.28
C TYR A 490 3.43 1.15 29.98
N LEU A 491 4.76 1.25 30.01
CA LEU A 491 5.71 0.14 30.09
C LEU A 491 6.42 0.23 31.43
N VAL A 492 6.51 -0.88 32.16
CA VAL A 492 7.36 -1.01 33.34
C VAL A 492 8.43 -2.08 33.09
N ILE A 493 9.69 -1.74 33.32
CA ILE A 493 10.82 -2.65 33.18
C ILE A 493 11.31 -3.09 34.57
N ASP A 494 11.51 -4.39 34.72
CA ASP A 494 11.96 -5.08 35.94
C ASP A 494 11.13 -4.77 37.19
N PRO A 495 9.78 -4.88 37.12
CA PRO A 495 8.99 -4.90 38.35
C PRO A 495 9.30 -6.17 39.15
N HIS A 496 9.10 -6.12 40.46
CA HIS A 496 9.31 -7.23 41.38
C HIS A 496 7.98 -7.75 41.94
N HIS A 497 7.97 -9.03 42.32
CA HIS A 497 6.79 -9.66 42.89
C HIS A 497 6.41 -9.09 44.26
N VAL A 498 5.12 -8.87 44.47
CA VAL A 498 4.54 -8.45 45.74
C VAL A 498 3.92 -9.66 46.44
N HIS A 499 4.37 -9.95 47.67
CA HIS A 499 3.91 -11.13 48.42
C HIS A 499 2.48 -11.02 48.96
N ASN A 500 2.04 -9.80 49.26
CA ASN A 500 0.68 -9.51 49.73
C ASN A 500 0.10 -8.43 48.82
N PRO A 501 -0.23 -8.78 47.56
CA PRO A 501 -0.79 -7.82 46.62
C PRO A 501 -2.15 -7.34 47.13
N ARG A 502 -2.59 -6.19 46.62
CA ARG A 502 -3.97 -5.74 46.76
C ARG A 502 -4.93 -6.84 46.25
N PRO A 503 -6.10 -7.03 46.89
CA PRO A 503 -7.08 -7.98 46.40
C PRO A 503 -7.63 -7.52 45.04
N LEU A 504 -7.96 -8.49 44.18
CA LEU A 504 -8.74 -8.27 42.96
C LEU A 504 -10.15 -7.78 43.31
N ASP A 505 -10.78 -7.06 42.39
CA ASP A 505 -12.18 -6.69 42.52
C ASP A 505 -13.09 -7.94 42.42
N ASP A 506 -14.25 -7.93 43.07
CA ASP A 506 -15.12 -9.12 43.23
C ASP A 506 -15.61 -9.70 41.88
N GLU A 507 -15.62 -8.89 40.83
CA GLU A 507 -16.00 -9.27 39.47
C GLU A 507 -14.87 -9.86 38.61
N GLU A 508 -13.62 -9.80 39.07
CA GLU A 508 -12.44 -10.16 38.28
C GLU A 508 -12.02 -11.61 38.53
N ASP A 509 -11.88 -12.38 37.44
CA ASP A 509 -11.31 -13.74 37.44
C ASP A 509 -10.11 -13.74 36.49
N ILE A 510 -8.92 -13.48 37.06
CA ILE A 510 -7.68 -13.22 36.33
C ILE A 510 -6.68 -14.38 36.50
N GLU A 511 -6.22 -14.92 35.38
CA GLU A 511 -5.05 -15.80 35.29
C GLU A 511 -3.80 -14.99 34.92
N ILE A 512 -2.78 -14.99 35.79
CA ILE A 512 -1.50 -14.31 35.56
C ILE A 512 -0.54 -15.23 34.79
N ILE A 513 -0.10 -14.81 33.62
CA ILE A 513 0.82 -15.56 32.75
C ILE A 513 2.14 -14.81 32.66
N SER A 514 3.11 -15.24 33.45
CA SER A 514 4.50 -14.75 33.38
C SER A 514 5.33 -15.47 32.32
N GLY A 515 6.38 -14.82 31.81
CA GLY A 515 7.35 -15.50 30.96
C GLY A 515 7.01 -15.50 29.47
N VAL A 516 6.06 -14.65 29.04
CA VAL A 516 5.62 -14.58 27.64
C VAL A 516 6.62 -13.80 26.79
N THR A 517 7.17 -14.41 25.75
CA THR A 517 8.13 -13.78 24.85
C THR A 517 7.47 -12.76 23.92
N ALA A 518 8.27 -11.85 23.35
CA ALA A 518 7.78 -10.90 22.35
C ALA A 518 7.15 -11.59 21.11
N ASP A 519 7.69 -12.73 20.69
CA ASP A 519 7.17 -13.49 19.54
C ASP A 519 5.81 -14.14 19.85
N GLU A 520 5.64 -14.68 21.06
CA GLU A 520 4.36 -15.22 21.53
C GLU A 520 3.30 -14.12 21.64
N ILE A 521 3.64 -12.93 22.13
CA ILE A 521 2.72 -11.78 22.15
C ILE A 521 2.27 -11.41 20.73
N MET A 522 3.22 -11.35 19.78
CA MET A 522 2.88 -11.10 18.38
C MET A 522 2.02 -12.23 17.77
N GLN A 523 2.21 -13.46 18.21
CA GLN A 523 1.36 -14.58 17.83
C GLN A 523 -0.06 -14.43 18.39
N MET A 524 -0.21 -14.17 19.70
CA MET A 524 -1.51 -13.94 20.34
C MET A 524 -2.32 -12.82 19.65
N ILE A 525 -1.66 -11.71 19.29
CA ILE A 525 -2.30 -10.61 18.55
C ILE A 525 -2.79 -11.08 17.17
N ARG A 526 -1.99 -11.85 16.42
CA ARG A 526 -2.36 -12.34 15.09
C ARG A 526 -3.48 -13.38 15.11
N GLU A 527 -3.51 -14.20 16.15
CA GLU A 527 -4.51 -15.25 16.33
C GLU A 527 -5.83 -14.73 16.94
N GLY A 528 -5.86 -13.47 17.38
CA GLY A 528 -7.03 -12.90 18.04
C GLY A 528 -7.27 -13.49 19.44
N ASP A 529 -6.18 -13.90 20.10
CA ASP A 529 -6.13 -14.43 21.46
C ASP A 529 -5.65 -13.38 22.48
N MET A 530 -5.49 -12.14 22.03
CA MET A 530 -5.30 -10.96 22.86
C MET A 530 -6.36 -9.92 22.51
N ASN A 531 -6.91 -9.24 23.52
CA ASN A 531 -7.90 -8.20 23.31
C ASN A 531 -7.27 -7.00 22.57
N LEU A 532 -8.10 -6.24 21.84
CA LEU A 532 -7.62 -5.18 20.95
C LEU A 532 -6.81 -4.10 21.69
N VAL A 533 -7.25 -3.72 22.91
CA VAL A 533 -6.59 -2.69 23.72
C VAL A 533 -5.25 -3.18 24.25
N GLY A 534 -5.19 -4.40 24.77
CA GLY A 534 -3.97 -5.05 25.23
C GLY A 534 -2.98 -5.26 24.09
N GLY A 535 -3.46 -5.71 22.92
CA GLY A 535 -2.65 -5.86 21.72
C GLY A 535 -2.06 -4.54 21.24
N PHE A 536 -2.86 -3.46 21.26
CA PHE A 536 -2.40 -2.12 20.96
C PHE A 536 -1.31 -1.63 21.94
N GLY A 537 -1.55 -1.75 23.25
CA GLY A 537 -0.56 -1.40 24.28
C GLY A 537 0.73 -2.19 24.15
N ALA A 538 0.62 -3.49 23.87
CA ALA A 538 1.76 -4.37 23.66
C ALA A 538 2.60 -3.93 22.45
N LEU A 539 1.97 -3.57 21.32
CA LEU A 539 2.70 -3.07 20.15
C LEU A 539 3.48 -1.79 20.45
N LEU A 540 2.90 -0.85 21.21
CA LEU A 540 3.60 0.35 21.65
C LEU A 540 4.78 0.03 22.57
N ALA A 541 4.58 -0.88 23.53
CA ALA A 541 5.62 -1.30 24.46
C ALA A 541 6.76 -2.02 23.75
N LEU A 542 6.46 -2.94 22.83
CA LEU A 542 7.47 -3.64 22.01
C LEU A 542 8.28 -2.66 21.15
N GLN A 543 7.65 -1.62 20.59
CA GLN A 543 8.39 -0.57 19.89
C GLN A 543 9.33 0.17 20.85
N LYS A 544 8.84 0.56 22.04
CA LYS A 544 9.66 1.22 23.06
C LYS A 544 10.84 0.35 23.52
N LEU A 545 10.63 -0.95 23.67
CA LEU A 545 11.68 -1.90 24.03
C LEU A 545 12.76 -2.01 22.94
N ARG A 546 12.39 -1.98 21.65
CA ARG A 546 13.38 -1.87 20.55
C ARG A 546 14.19 -0.59 20.64
N ASP A 547 13.53 0.53 20.91
CA ASP A 547 14.20 1.83 21.06
C ASP A 547 15.19 1.84 22.24
N LEU A 548 14.90 1.07 23.28
CA LEU A 548 15.77 0.87 24.45
C LEU A 548 16.85 -0.20 24.21
N GLY A 549 16.82 -0.94 23.10
CA GLY A 549 17.74 -2.05 22.82
C GLY A 549 17.44 -3.32 23.62
N GLU A 550 16.26 -3.41 24.23
CA GLU A 550 15.84 -4.57 25.02
C GLU A 550 15.53 -5.78 24.15
N ILE A 551 14.98 -5.55 22.96
CA ILE A 551 14.66 -6.56 21.94
C ILE A 551 15.10 -6.06 20.56
N LYS A 552 15.22 -6.99 19.60
CA LYS A 552 15.73 -6.69 18.24
C LYS A 552 14.65 -6.26 17.25
#